data_AF-A0AAN8G7A4-F1
#
_entry.id   AF-A0AAN8G7A4-F1
#
_cell.length_a   1.000
_cell.length_b   1.000
_cell.length_c   1.000
_cell.angle_alpha   90.00
_cell.angle_beta   90.00
_cell.angle_gamma   90.00
#
_symmetry.space_group_name_H-M   'P 1'
#
loop_
_entity.id
_entity.type
_entity.pdbx_description
1 polymer ?
#
loop_
_entity_poly.entity_id
_entity_poly.type
_entity_poly.pdbx_seq_one_letter_code
_entity_poly.pdbx_strand_id
1 'polypeptide(L)'
;MKIVYPILGNPIFPIVFPTDHSLTSTPVFYIFYCIECIIVVLNIPLLIRFLRDLDKSALFHRNLIIIIQCHYIALYIAQLVRLILIFYGMGIISVSEEILLPSVFTSLCHANLFFKCSSISTFLSILIERLLASYFIDDYEAKARIWVAITALLSSCLLTACYSTPTIYNIVGMHKMLLFSMTVSTLFSIAIVALYKRDRRRLNGFIMRNSRGYELSTRFQLVENLRVLKLLMKASIAFSIWIICPCVILLPVYLYFLPSTLSGQILFASFELFVSL
;
A
#
# COMPACT_ATOMS: atom_id res chain seq x y z
N MET A 1 -30.25 21.45 6.16
CA MET A 1 -29.32 20.33 5.94
C MET A 1 -27.95 20.78 6.43
N LYS A 2 -27.66 20.50 7.70
CA LYS A 2 -26.44 21.00 8.37
C LYS A 2 -25.28 20.10 7.95
N ILE A 3 -24.28 20.73 7.33
CA ILE A 3 -22.99 20.13 7.04
C ILE A 3 -22.40 19.70 8.39
N VAL A 4 -22.29 18.39 8.60
CA VAL A 4 -21.51 17.83 9.70
C VAL A 4 -20.06 18.10 9.35
N TYR A 5 -19.56 19.29 9.72
CA TYR A 5 -18.14 19.53 9.85
C TYR A 5 -17.65 18.66 11.00
N PRO A 6 -16.76 17.68 10.77
CA PRO A 6 -16.07 17.03 11.86
C PRO A 6 -15.10 18.03 12.51
N ILE A 7 -15.61 18.87 13.42
CA ILE A 7 -14.95 19.60 14.54
C ILE A 7 -13.76 20.54 14.20
N LEU A 8 -13.14 20.45 13.03
CA LEU A 8 -12.09 21.35 12.53
C LEU A 8 -12.48 21.75 11.11
N GLY A 9 -12.76 23.04 10.89
CA GLY A 9 -13.36 23.61 9.66
C GLY A 9 -12.55 23.53 8.36
N ASN A 10 -11.85 22.42 8.10
CA ASN A 10 -11.27 22.08 6.81
C ASN A 10 -11.76 20.67 6.41
N PRO A 11 -12.10 20.43 5.12
CA PRO A 11 -12.55 19.12 4.68
C PRO A 11 -11.47 18.07 4.99
N ILE A 12 -11.84 17.05 5.77
CA ILE A 12 -10.99 15.91 6.08
C ILE A 12 -10.72 15.12 4.79
N PHE A 13 -9.43 14.83 4.57
CA PHE A 13 -8.80 13.99 3.54
C PHE A 13 -9.50 12.64 3.17
N PRO A 14 -8.97 11.89 2.18
CA PRO A 14 -8.87 12.14 0.74
C PRO A 14 -10.08 11.52 0.02
N ILE A 15 -11.22 11.46 0.68
CA ILE A 15 -12.45 11.05 0.04
C ILE A 15 -13.06 12.35 -0.46
N VAL A 16 -12.80 12.67 -1.73
CA VAL A 16 -13.54 13.74 -2.40
C VAL A 16 -14.99 13.31 -2.45
N PHE A 17 -15.71 13.64 -1.39
CA PHE A 17 -17.10 13.96 -1.49
C PHE A 17 -17.12 15.37 -2.05
N PRO A 18 -17.74 15.60 -3.22
CA PRO A 18 -17.94 16.95 -3.70
C PRO A 18 -18.71 17.69 -2.61
N THR A 19 -18.05 18.65 -1.96
CA THR A 19 -18.55 19.33 -0.77
C THR A 19 -19.77 20.21 -1.04
N ASP A 20 -20.04 20.48 -2.32
CA ASP A 20 -21.23 21.17 -2.78
C ASP A 20 -22.17 20.22 -3.54
N HIS A 21 -23.46 20.30 -3.22
CA HIS A 21 -24.54 19.63 -3.96
C HIS A 21 -24.53 19.93 -5.47
N SER A 22 -23.91 21.04 -5.90
CA SER A 22 -23.76 21.41 -7.32
C SER A 22 -22.62 20.67 -8.03
N LEU A 23 -21.58 20.23 -7.31
CA LEU A 23 -20.46 19.48 -7.90
C LEU A 23 -20.75 17.97 -7.98
N THR A 24 -21.48 17.40 -7.01
CA THR A 24 -21.99 16.01 -7.05
C THR A 24 -22.96 15.78 -8.21
N SER A 25 -23.61 16.81 -8.73
CA SER A 25 -24.49 16.71 -9.90
C SER A 25 -23.77 16.67 -11.25
N THR A 26 -22.43 16.81 -11.29
CA THR A 26 -21.72 16.70 -12.56
C THR A 26 -21.58 15.22 -12.98
N PRO A 27 -21.95 14.87 -14.22
CA PRO A 27 -22.00 13.47 -14.69
C PRO A 27 -20.63 12.76 -14.63
N VAL A 28 -19.54 13.52 -14.61
CA VAL A 28 -18.17 13.02 -14.55
C VAL A 28 -17.90 12.22 -13.26
N PHE A 29 -18.37 12.68 -12.10
CA PHE A 29 -18.14 11.94 -10.84
C PHE A 29 -18.91 10.62 -10.81
N TYR A 30 -20.14 10.59 -11.33
CA TYR A 30 -20.90 9.33 -11.46
C TYR A 30 -20.20 8.33 -12.36
N ILE A 31 -19.61 8.78 -13.48
CA ILE A 31 -18.81 7.91 -14.36
C ILE A 31 -17.62 7.33 -13.59
N PHE A 32 -16.86 8.15 -12.86
CA PHE A 32 -15.74 7.64 -12.06
C PHE A 32 -16.16 6.65 -10.99
N TYR A 33 -17.25 6.92 -10.26
CA TYR A 33 -17.78 6.00 -9.26
C TYR A 33 -18.26 4.70 -9.88
N CYS A 34 -18.94 4.73 -11.02
CA CYS A 34 -19.34 3.52 -11.75
C CYS A 34 -18.13 2.69 -12.19
N ILE A 35 -17.08 3.33 -12.74
CA ILE A 35 -15.85 2.65 -13.13
C ILE A 35 -15.18 2.03 -11.90
N GLU A 36 -15.07 2.77 -10.80
CA GLU A 36 -14.47 2.27 -9.55
C GLU A 36 -15.24 1.06 -9.01
N CYS A 37 -16.58 1.10 -8.99
CA CYS A 37 -17.42 -0.04 -8.62
C CYS A 37 -17.16 -1.27 -9.50
N ILE A 38 -17.06 -1.09 -10.82
CA ILE A 38 -16.76 -2.18 -11.76
C ILE A 38 -15.39 -2.79 -11.47
N ILE A 39 -14.36 -1.95 -11.26
CA ILE A 39 -13.00 -2.40 -10.95
C ILE A 39 -13.00 -3.25 -9.66
N VAL A 40 -13.65 -2.80 -8.60
CA VAL A 40 -13.74 -3.52 -7.32
C VAL A 40 -14.37 -4.91 -7.52
N VAL A 41 -15.45 -5.00 -8.30
CA VAL A 41 -16.13 -6.28 -8.58
C VAL A 41 -15.27 -7.20 -9.44
N LEU A 42 -14.54 -6.66 -10.43
CA LEU A 42 -13.63 -7.44 -11.27
C LEU A 42 -12.37 -7.91 -10.51
N ASN A 43 -11.96 -7.17 -9.46
CA ASN A 43 -10.82 -7.54 -8.62
C ASN A 43 -11.10 -8.75 -7.72
N ILE A 44 -12.36 -9.08 -7.41
CA ILE A 44 -12.70 -10.23 -6.54
C ILE A 44 -12.20 -11.57 -7.10
N PRO A 45 -12.53 -11.98 -8.34
CA PRO A 45 -12.02 -13.24 -8.89
C PRO A 45 -10.49 -13.21 -9.08
N LEU A 46 -9.92 -12.03 -9.39
CA LEU A 46 -8.48 -11.86 -9.51
C LEU A 46 -7.77 -12.08 -8.17
N LEU A 47 -8.34 -11.57 -7.07
CA LEU A 47 -7.85 -11.78 -5.72
C LEU A 47 -7.80 -13.27 -5.36
N ILE A 48 -8.92 -13.97 -5.54
CA ILE A 48 -9.01 -15.40 -5.21
C ILE A 48 -7.98 -16.20 -6.04
N ARG A 49 -7.86 -15.88 -7.33
CA ARG A 49 -6.89 -16.53 -8.20
C ARG A 49 -5.45 -16.23 -7.76
N PHE A 50 -5.13 -14.97 -7.47
CA PHE A 50 -3.80 -14.55 -7.04
C PHE A 50 -3.38 -15.23 -5.74
N LEU A 51 -4.25 -15.26 -4.73
CA LEU A 51 -3.95 -15.90 -3.44
C LEU A 51 -3.65 -17.40 -3.63
N ARG A 52 -4.45 -18.08 -4.46
CA ARG A 52 -4.28 -19.51 -4.77
C ARG A 52 -3.00 -19.79 -5.56
N ASP A 53 -2.69 -18.95 -6.54
CA ASP A 53 -1.50 -19.11 -7.37
C ASP A 53 -0.23 -18.81 -6.54
N LEU A 54 -0.31 -17.89 -5.59
CA LEU A 54 0.77 -17.57 -4.66
C LEU A 54 1.03 -18.71 -3.66
N ASP A 55 -0.01 -19.35 -3.12
CA ASP A 55 0.14 -20.52 -2.23
C ASP A 55 0.78 -21.72 -2.93
N LYS A 56 0.59 -21.85 -4.25
CA LYS A 56 1.19 -22.91 -5.07
C LYS A 56 2.61 -22.58 -5.54
N SER A 57 3.06 -21.35 -5.33
CA SER A 57 4.36 -20.90 -5.81
C SER A 57 5.49 -21.50 -4.97
N ALA A 58 6.31 -22.33 -5.59
CA ALA A 58 7.56 -22.81 -4.99
C ALA A 58 8.67 -21.73 -4.96
N LEU A 59 8.44 -20.57 -5.58
CA LEU A 59 9.46 -19.52 -5.67
C LEU A 59 9.66 -18.75 -4.36
N PHE A 60 8.67 -18.74 -3.48
CA PHE A 60 8.68 -17.90 -2.28
C PHE A 60 8.59 -18.76 -1.03
N HIS A 61 9.44 -18.45 -0.06
CA HIS A 61 9.32 -19.03 1.27
C HIS A 61 7.96 -18.66 1.91
N ARG A 62 7.42 -19.55 2.75
CA ARG A 62 6.09 -19.41 3.35
C ARG A 62 5.88 -18.07 4.07
N ASN A 63 6.90 -17.57 4.76
CA ASN A 63 6.84 -16.26 5.43
C ASN A 63 6.59 -15.11 4.45
N LEU A 64 7.26 -15.12 3.30
CA LEU A 64 7.09 -14.09 2.28
C LEU A 64 5.71 -14.18 1.62
N ILE A 65 5.22 -15.41 1.39
CA ILE A 65 3.84 -15.63 0.90
C ILE A 65 2.84 -15.00 1.86
N ILE A 66 2.92 -15.31 3.17
CA ILE A 66 2.01 -14.76 4.19
C ILE A 66 2.06 -13.22 4.17
N ILE A 67 3.25 -12.63 4.14
CA ILE A 67 3.41 -11.16 4.10
C ILE A 67 2.70 -10.56 2.88
N ILE A 68 2.92 -11.12 1.68
CA ILE A 68 2.32 -10.63 0.44
C ILE A 68 0.79 -10.80 0.47
N GLN A 69 0.30 -11.96 0.93
CA GLN A 69 -1.14 -12.22 1.07
C GLN A 69 -1.81 -11.23 2.01
N CYS A 70 -1.22 -10.98 3.18
CA CYS A 70 -1.78 -10.04 4.17
C CYS A 70 -1.89 -8.61 3.62
N HIS A 71 -0.86 -8.09 2.94
CA HIS A 71 -0.91 -6.74 2.37
C HIS A 71 -1.87 -6.66 1.18
N TYR A 72 -1.96 -7.72 0.37
CA TYR A 72 -2.89 -7.75 -0.76
C TYR A 72 -4.36 -7.83 -0.30
N ILE A 73 -4.65 -8.60 0.75
CA ILE A 73 -5.95 -8.62 1.43
C ILE A 73 -6.26 -7.24 2.03
N ALA A 74 -5.28 -6.59 2.67
CA ALA A 74 -5.45 -5.24 3.20
C ALA A 74 -5.86 -4.23 2.11
N LEU A 75 -5.17 -4.24 0.96
CA LEU A 75 -5.52 -3.38 -0.19
C LEU A 75 -6.97 -3.62 -0.66
N TYR A 76 -7.39 -4.88 -0.71
CA TYR A 76 -8.76 -5.23 -1.08
C TYR A 76 -9.80 -4.78 -0.03
N ILE A 77 -9.50 -4.89 1.26
CA ILE A 77 -10.34 -4.33 2.33
C ILE A 77 -10.48 -2.81 2.14
N ALA A 78 -9.40 -2.12 1.78
CA ALA A 78 -9.44 -0.68 1.49
C ALA A 78 -10.42 -0.34 0.35
N GLN A 79 -10.41 -1.14 -0.73
CA GLN A 79 -11.34 -1.02 -1.86
C GLN A 79 -12.80 -1.26 -1.45
N LEU A 80 -13.07 -2.24 -0.59
CA LEU A 80 -14.43 -2.48 -0.07
C LEU A 80 -14.92 -1.33 0.81
N VAL A 81 -14.07 -0.82 1.71
CA VAL A 81 -14.41 0.34 2.55
C VAL A 81 -14.67 1.57 1.67
N ARG A 82 -13.88 1.74 0.60
CA ARG A 82 -14.08 2.80 -0.38
C ARG A 82 -15.41 2.70 -1.11
N LEU A 83 -15.88 1.51 -1.46
CA LEU A 83 -17.20 1.30 -2.05
C LEU A 83 -18.33 1.79 -1.13
N ILE A 84 -18.23 1.48 0.18
CA ILE A 84 -19.18 1.95 1.19
C ILE A 84 -19.19 3.48 1.25
N LEU A 85 -17.99 4.10 1.22
CA LEU A 85 -17.84 5.55 1.20
C LEU A 85 -18.47 6.17 -0.05
N ILE A 86 -18.31 5.58 -1.24
CA ILE A 86 -18.94 6.06 -2.47
C ILE A 86 -20.47 6.05 -2.34
N PHE A 87 -21.06 4.96 -1.86
CA PHE A 87 -22.51 4.88 -1.65
C PHE A 87 -23.04 5.89 -0.63
N TYR A 88 -22.25 6.19 0.39
CA TYR A 88 -22.53 7.30 1.31
C TYR A 88 -22.50 8.65 0.58
N GLY A 89 -21.49 8.90 -0.26
CA GLY A 89 -21.37 10.14 -1.05
C GLY A 89 -22.47 10.37 -2.06
N MET A 90 -23.03 9.29 -2.62
CA MET A 90 -24.17 9.33 -3.54
C MET A 90 -25.51 9.58 -2.83
N GLY A 91 -25.53 9.62 -1.49
CA GLY A 91 -26.76 9.76 -0.71
C GLY A 91 -27.66 8.52 -0.72
N ILE A 92 -27.17 7.37 -1.21
CA ILE A 92 -27.90 6.08 -1.18
C ILE A 92 -28.01 5.59 0.27
N ILE A 93 -26.95 5.79 1.05
CA ILE A 93 -26.92 5.49 2.48
C ILE A 93 -27.22 6.79 3.22
N SER A 94 -28.48 6.98 3.62
CA SER A 94 -28.89 8.12 4.45
C SER A 94 -28.50 7.88 5.91
N VAL A 95 -27.65 8.74 6.46
CA VAL A 95 -27.23 8.69 7.86
C VAL A 95 -28.09 9.65 8.69
N SER A 96 -28.80 9.10 9.68
CA SER A 96 -29.57 9.87 10.65
C SER A 96 -28.63 10.68 11.57
N GLU A 97 -28.95 11.94 11.87
CA GLU A 97 -28.10 12.95 12.55
C GLU A 97 -27.73 12.63 14.02
N GLU A 98 -27.92 11.41 14.51
CA GLU A 98 -27.61 11.06 15.90
C GLU A 98 -26.10 10.88 16.15
N ILE A 99 -25.66 11.45 17.28
CA ILE A 99 -24.30 11.83 17.70
C ILE A 99 -23.26 10.69 17.67
N LEU A 100 -23.66 9.42 17.49
CA LEU A 100 -22.76 8.28 17.39
C LEU A 100 -22.07 8.13 16.01
N LEU A 101 -22.70 8.58 14.92
CA LEU A 101 -22.23 8.30 13.55
C LEU A 101 -21.02 9.09 13.01
N PRO A 102 -20.67 10.30 13.51
CA PRO A 102 -19.42 10.97 13.11
C PRO A 102 -18.18 10.10 13.38
N SER A 103 -18.25 9.25 14.41
CA SER A 103 -17.19 8.30 14.77
C SER A 103 -17.06 7.15 13.77
N VAL A 104 -18.19 6.64 13.24
CA VAL A 104 -18.23 5.54 12.27
C VAL A 104 -17.74 6.00 10.90
N PHE A 105 -18.16 7.18 10.46
CA PHE A 105 -17.68 7.73 9.20
C PHE A 105 -16.17 8.01 9.26
N THR A 106 -15.70 8.63 10.35
CA THR A 106 -14.27 8.88 10.55
C THR A 106 -13.47 7.58 10.64
N SER A 107 -14.02 6.54 11.26
CA SER A 107 -13.35 5.23 11.33
C SER A 107 -13.29 4.52 9.97
N LEU A 108 -14.31 4.66 9.11
CA LEU A 108 -14.28 4.18 7.73
C LEU A 108 -13.25 4.94 6.89
N CYS A 109 -13.19 6.27 7.02
CA CYS A 109 -12.14 7.08 6.40
C CYS A 109 -10.74 6.64 6.86
N HIS A 110 -10.61 6.37 8.16
CA HIS A 110 -9.36 5.90 8.74
C HIS A 110 -8.96 4.52 8.23
N ALA A 111 -9.88 3.56 8.23
CA ALA A 111 -9.65 2.22 7.71
C ALA A 111 -9.23 2.27 6.24
N ASN A 112 -9.95 3.04 5.40
CA ASN A 112 -9.62 3.20 3.99
C ASN A 112 -8.19 3.72 3.80
N LEU A 113 -7.86 4.86 4.43
CA LEU A 113 -6.53 5.45 4.31
C LEU A 113 -5.45 4.50 4.84
N PHE A 114 -5.64 3.94 6.04
CA PHE A 114 -4.68 3.01 6.65
C PHE A 114 -4.37 1.83 5.73
N PHE A 115 -5.40 1.15 5.22
CA PHE A 115 -5.20 -0.02 4.38
C PHE A 115 -4.62 0.33 3.00
N LYS A 116 -5.02 1.44 2.37
CA LYS A 116 -4.36 1.93 1.13
C LYS A 116 -2.88 2.20 1.36
N CYS A 117 -2.59 2.90 2.46
CA CYS A 117 -1.24 3.25 2.86
C CYS A 117 -0.37 2.03 3.17
N SER A 118 -0.94 0.93 3.67
CA SER A 118 -0.19 -0.32 3.95
C SER A 118 0.55 -0.89 2.72
N SER A 119 0.11 -0.56 1.51
CA SER A 119 0.79 -0.91 0.27
C SER A 119 2.21 -0.35 0.19
N ILE A 120 2.44 0.86 0.74
CA ILE A 120 3.76 1.50 0.78
C ILE A 120 4.68 0.79 1.78
N SER A 121 4.15 0.40 2.94
CA SER A 121 4.89 -0.30 3.99
C SER A 121 5.08 -1.79 3.70
N THR A 122 4.49 -2.33 2.62
CA THR A 122 4.72 -3.70 2.16
C THR A 122 6.21 -3.96 1.89
N PHE A 123 6.93 -2.99 1.33
CA PHE A 123 8.37 -3.13 1.09
C PHE A 123 9.19 -3.25 2.36
N LEU A 124 8.76 -2.60 3.45
CA LEU A 124 9.41 -2.76 4.75
C LEU A 124 9.32 -4.22 5.20
N SER A 125 8.12 -4.81 5.11
CA SER A 125 7.90 -6.20 5.51
C SER A 125 8.74 -7.18 4.69
N ILE A 126 8.76 -6.97 3.36
CA ILE A 126 9.58 -7.78 2.45
C ILE A 126 11.07 -7.60 2.79
N LEU A 127 11.52 -6.37 3.04
CA LEU A 127 12.92 -6.09 3.36
C LEU A 127 13.35 -6.78 4.66
N ILE A 128 12.53 -6.70 5.71
CA ILE A 128 12.80 -7.36 7.00
C ILE A 128 12.88 -8.87 6.83
N GLU A 129 11.91 -9.46 6.13
CA GLU A 129 11.90 -10.91 5.90
C GLU A 129 13.11 -11.36 5.07
N ARG A 130 13.49 -10.61 4.02
CA ARG A 130 14.69 -10.90 3.23
C ARG A 130 15.99 -10.71 4.02
N LEU A 131 16.07 -9.71 4.89
CA LEU A 131 17.23 -9.50 5.76
C LEU A 131 17.41 -10.67 6.73
N LEU A 132 16.32 -11.15 7.33
CA LEU A 132 16.32 -12.29 8.25
C LEU A 132 16.59 -13.60 7.52
N ALA A 133 16.06 -13.80 6.32
CA ALA A 133 16.37 -14.94 5.47
C ALA A 133 17.87 -15.00 5.10
N SER A 134 18.46 -13.86 4.71
CA SER A 134 19.90 -13.78 4.40
C SER A 134 20.80 -13.91 5.64
N TYR A 135 20.30 -13.58 6.83
CA TYR A 135 21.01 -13.75 8.10
C TYR A 135 20.99 -15.22 8.56
N PHE A 136 19.82 -15.88 8.52
CA PHE A 136 19.62 -17.27 8.94
C PHE A 136 19.77 -18.28 7.79
N ILE A 137 20.64 -18.02 6.81
CA ILE A 137 20.67 -18.77 5.55
C ILE A 137 20.76 -20.29 5.72
N ASP A 138 21.56 -20.76 6.68
CA ASP A 138 21.84 -22.18 6.89
C ASP A 138 20.58 -22.97 7.31
N ASP A 139 19.74 -22.35 8.14
CA ASP A 139 18.61 -22.99 8.80
C ASP A 139 17.25 -22.39 8.39
N TYR A 140 17.20 -21.42 7.47
CA TYR A 140 15.97 -20.66 7.19
C TYR A 140 14.84 -21.56 6.69
N GLU A 141 15.14 -22.41 5.73
CA GLU A 141 14.18 -23.35 5.12
C GLU A 141 13.83 -24.53 6.04
N ALA A 142 14.75 -24.93 6.92
CA ALA A 142 14.55 -26.09 7.80
C ALA A 142 13.59 -25.80 8.97
N LYS A 143 13.50 -24.54 9.41
CA LYS A 143 12.71 -24.15 10.59
C LYS A 143 11.64 -23.15 10.17
N ALA A 144 10.36 -23.52 10.34
CA ALA A 144 9.23 -22.63 10.15
C ALA A 144 9.23 -21.50 11.19
N ARG A 145 9.90 -20.39 10.87
CA ARG A 145 10.00 -19.21 11.73
C ARG A 145 8.87 -18.23 11.44
N ILE A 146 7.63 -18.58 11.79
CA ILE A 146 6.45 -17.72 11.52
C ILE A 146 6.56 -16.35 12.21
N TRP A 147 7.29 -16.26 13.32
CA TRP A 147 7.54 -15.01 14.02
C TRP A 147 8.20 -13.96 13.11
N VAL A 148 8.95 -14.36 12.07
CA VAL A 148 9.56 -13.44 11.08
C VAL A 148 8.47 -12.72 10.28
N ALA A 149 7.43 -13.43 9.85
CA ALA A 149 6.30 -12.82 9.17
C ALA A 149 5.53 -11.89 10.11
N ILE A 150 5.33 -12.29 11.37
CA ILE A 150 4.63 -11.49 12.38
C ILE A 150 5.40 -10.18 12.66
N THR A 151 6.72 -10.24 12.88
CA THR A 151 7.53 -9.04 13.13
C THR A 151 7.56 -8.11 11.93
N ALA A 152 7.67 -8.66 10.72
CA ALA A 152 7.58 -7.90 9.47
C ALA A 152 6.23 -7.18 9.35
N LEU A 153 5.12 -7.89 9.54
CA LEU A 153 3.77 -7.32 9.47
C LEU A 153 3.53 -6.25 10.54
N LEU A 154 3.91 -6.52 11.79
CA LEU A 154 3.80 -5.54 12.88
C LEU A 154 4.59 -4.26 12.58
N SER A 155 5.80 -4.38 12.05
CA SER A 155 6.60 -3.21 11.68
C SER A 155 5.96 -2.39 10.56
N SER A 156 5.34 -3.06 9.58
CA SER A 156 4.59 -2.41 8.51
C SER A 156 3.37 -1.69 9.07
N CYS A 157 2.57 -2.35 9.90
CA CYS A 157 1.40 -1.73 10.53
C CYS A 157 1.78 -0.52 11.39
N LEU A 158 2.86 -0.60 12.17
CA LEU A 158 3.37 0.52 12.96
C LEU A 158 3.79 1.69 12.06
N LEU A 159 4.55 1.41 10.99
CA LEU A 159 4.92 2.43 10.03
C LEU A 159 3.67 3.08 9.42
N THR A 160 2.70 2.29 8.96
CA THR A 160 1.42 2.77 8.42
C THR A 160 0.68 3.68 9.39
N ALA A 161 0.57 3.27 10.66
CA ALA A 161 -0.10 4.05 11.70
C ALA A 161 0.59 5.40 11.93
N CYS A 162 1.93 5.43 11.91
CA CYS A 162 2.71 6.65 12.15
C CYS A 162 2.46 7.78 11.15
N TYR A 163 2.00 7.50 9.92
CA TYR A 163 1.68 8.56 8.96
C TYR A 163 0.19 8.65 8.59
N SER A 164 -0.58 7.56 8.63
CA SER A 164 -2.02 7.62 8.33
C SER A 164 -2.82 8.31 9.45
N THR A 165 -2.55 7.99 10.72
CA THR A 165 -3.27 8.54 11.87
C THR A 165 -3.10 10.06 11.97
N PRO A 166 -1.88 10.63 11.93
CA PRO A 166 -1.71 12.09 11.99
C PRO A 166 -2.33 12.82 10.80
N THR A 167 -2.43 12.19 9.63
CA THR A 167 -3.09 12.80 8.47
C THR A 167 -4.61 12.91 8.66
N ILE A 168 -5.26 11.91 9.24
CA ILE A 168 -6.71 11.94 9.48
C ILE A 168 -7.11 12.97 10.52
N TYR A 169 -6.32 13.09 11.59
CA TYR A 169 -6.53 14.13 12.62
C TYR A 169 -5.98 15.50 12.20
N ASN A 170 -5.61 15.67 10.93
CA ASN A 170 -5.12 16.92 10.34
C ASN A 170 -3.89 17.53 11.06
N ILE A 171 -3.11 16.70 11.75
CA ILE A 171 -1.81 17.08 12.35
C ILE A 171 -0.77 17.24 11.24
N VAL A 172 -0.84 16.38 10.22
CA VAL A 172 0.06 16.36 9.07
C VAL A 172 -0.74 16.58 7.79
N GLY A 173 -0.52 17.72 7.13
CA GLY A 173 -1.15 18.02 5.84
C GLY A 173 -0.71 17.07 4.71
N MET A 174 -1.55 16.91 3.69
CA MET A 174 -1.32 15.90 2.65
C MET A 174 -0.06 16.06 1.85
N HIS A 175 0.35 17.29 1.56
CA HIS A 175 1.62 17.52 0.87
C HIS A 175 2.78 16.83 1.59
N LYS A 176 2.76 16.83 2.94
CA LYS A 176 3.75 16.10 3.76
C LYS A 176 3.57 14.59 3.66
N MET A 177 2.33 14.08 3.63
CA MET A 177 2.05 12.65 3.45
C MET A 177 2.50 12.14 2.07
N LEU A 178 2.24 12.89 1.00
CA LEU A 178 2.67 12.57 -0.36
C LEU A 178 4.18 12.57 -0.47
N LEU A 179 4.85 13.60 0.06
CA LEU A 179 6.31 13.67 0.12
C LEU A 179 6.88 12.48 0.91
N PHE A 180 6.33 12.20 2.09
CA PHE A 180 6.73 11.05 2.91
C PHE A 180 6.57 9.74 2.16
N SER A 181 5.45 9.53 1.46
CA SER A 181 5.17 8.32 0.68
C SER A 181 6.18 8.12 -0.46
N MET A 182 6.54 9.20 -1.17
CA MET A 182 7.58 9.16 -2.20
C MET A 182 8.97 8.86 -1.60
N THR A 183 9.32 9.51 -0.48
CA THR A 183 10.61 9.27 0.21
C THR A 183 10.71 7.83 0.72
N VAL A 184 9.66 7.32 1.37
CA VAL A 184 9.65 5.94 1.90
C VAL A 184 9.75 4.91 0.77
N SER A 185 8.97 5.07 -0.30
CA SER A 185 8.99 4.15 -1.44
C SER A 185 10.37 4.12 -2.13
N THR A 186 10.99 5.28 -2.32
CA THR A 186 12.34 5.37 -2.90
C THR A 186 13.41 4.77 -1.99
N LEU A 187 13.38 5.07 -0.69
CA LEU A 187 14.33 4.52 0.28
C LEU A 187 14.27 2.99 0.34
N PHE A 188 13.07 2.39 0.37
CA PHE A 188 12.94 0.95 0.39
C PHE A 188 13.38 0.30 -0.93
N SER A 189 13.09 0.90 -2.07
CA SER A 189 13.62 0.42 -3.35
C SER A 189 15.15 0.45 -3.40
N ILE A 190 15.77 1.52 -2.89
CA ILE A 190 17.23 1.61 -2.77
C ILE A 190 17.75 0.52 -1.82
N ALA A 191 17.09 0.28 -0.69
CA ALA A 191 17.48 -0.75 0.27
C ALA A 191 17.41 -2.16 -0.34
N ILE A 192 16.36 -2.48 -1.10
CA ILE A 192 16.23 -3.78 -1.80
C ILE A 192 17.34 -3.93 -2.86
N VAL A 193 17.64 -2.89 -3.64
CA VAL A 193 18.74 -2.90 -4.61
C VAL A 193 20.10 -3.08 -3.92
N ALA A 194 20.30 -2.40 -2.79
CA ALA A 194 21.53 -2.52 -2.00
C ALA A 194 21.68 -3.93 -1.42
N LEU A 195 20.60 -4.51 -0.91
CA LEU A 195 20.54 -5.89 -0.43
C LEU A 195 20.91 -6.87 -1.54
N TYR A 196 20.35 -6.70 -2.74
CA TYR A 196 20.69 -7.52 -3.91
C TYR A 196 22.18 -7.44 -4.27
N LYS A 197 22.75 -6.23 -4.30
CA LYS A 197 24.17 -6.04 -4.59
C LYS A 197 25.05 -6.66 -3.50
N ARG A 198 24.68 -6.52 -2.22
CA ARG A 198 25.40 -7.11 -1.08
C ARG A 198 25.43 -8.64 -1.18
N ASP A 199 24.27 -9.26 -1.35
CA ASP A 199 24.15 -10.72 -1.35
C ASP A 199 24.80 -11.33 -2.61
N ARG A 200 24.76 -10.61 -3.74
CA ARG A 200 25.49 -11.00 -4.97
C ARG A 200 27.00 -10.95 -4.79
N ARG A 201 27.52 -9.91 -4.12
CA ARG A 201 28.96 -9.83 -3.77
C ARG A 201 29.35 -10.95 -2.81
N ARG A 202 28.49 -11.27 -1.85
CA ARG A 202 28.69 -12.39 -0.91
C ARG A 202 28.84 -13.70 -1.69
N LEU A 203 27.94 -14.00 -2.63
CA LEU A 203 28.03 -15.17 -3.51
C LEU A 203 29.34 -15.19 -4.32
N ASN A 204 29.69 -14.09 -4.99
CA ASN A 204 30.92 -14.03 -5.79
C ASN A 204 32.18 -14.22 -4.93
N GLY A 205 32.21 -13.62 -3.74
CA GLY A 205 33.30 -13.80 -2.78
C GLY A 205 33.42 -15.25 -2.32
N PHE A 206 32.31 -15.95 -2.11
CA PHE A 206 32.33 -17.38 -1.77
C PHE A 206 32.88 -18.25 -2.90
N ILE A 207 32.48 -17.98 -4.15
CA ILE A 207 32.98 -18.71 -5.33
C ILE A 207 34.49 -18.52 -5.47
N MET A 208 35.00 -17.29 -5.27
CA MET A 208 36.42 -16.98 -5.48
C MET A 208 37.33 -17.42 -4.32
N ARG A 209 36.85 -17.42 -3.06
CA ARG A 209 37.74 -17.48 -1.88
C ARG A 209 37.76 -18.83 -1.15
N ASN A 210 36.71 -19.66 -1.26
CA ASN A 210 36.67 -20.96 -0.59
C ASN A 210 35.82 -21.99 -1.37
N SER A 211 36.48 -22.66 -2.32
CA SER A 211 35.88 -23.77 -3.09
C SER A 211 35.47 -24.96 -2.20
N ARG A 212 36.22 -25.24 -1.12
CA ARG A 212 36.19 -26.52 -0.38
C ARG A 212 35.51 -26.48 1.01
N GLY A 213 35.14 -25.31 1.53
CA GLY A 213 34.77 -25.15 2.95
C GLY A 213 33.28 -25.03 3.29
N TYR A 214 32.37 -25.15 2.31
CA TYR A 214 30.93 -25.00 2.55
C TYR A 214 30.13 -26.12 1.89
N GLU A 215 29.11 -26.60 2.60
CA GLU A 215 28.15 -27.57 2.07
C GLU A 215 27.43 -27.01 0.85
N LEU A 216 27.29 -27.86 -0.17
CA LEU A 216 26.61 -27.58 -1.42
C LEU A 216 25.20 -26.96 -1.23
N SER A 217 24.53 -27.33 -0.14
CA SER A 217 23.22 -26.83 0.32
C SER A 217 23.16 -25.29 0.43
N THR A 218 24.11 -24.69 1.15
CA THR A 218 24.17 -23.23 1.38
C THR A 218 24.33 -22.42 0.09
N ARG A 219 25.08 -22.94 -0.89
CA ARG A 219 25.25 -22.31 -2.21
C ARG A 219 23.95 -22.32 -2.99
N PHE A 220 23.22 -23.44 -2.96
CA PHE A 220 21.91 -23.53 -3.61
C PHE A 220 20.91 -22.54 -2.99
N GLN A 221 20.83 -22.49 -1.66
CA GLN A 221 19.97 -21.56 -0.94
C GLN A 221 20.30 -20.09 -1.26
N LEU A 222 21.59 -19.74 -1.35
CA LEU A 222 22.00 -18.37 -1.69
C LEU A 222 21.63 -17.98 -3.13
N VAL A 223 21.81 -18.91 -4.08
CA VAL A 223 21.42 -18.69 -5.48
C VAL A 223 19.91 -18.51 -5.62
N GLU A 224 19.13 -19.33 -4.91
CA GLU A 224 17.67 -19.22 -4.87
C GLU A 224 17.22 -17.89 -4.27
N ASN A 225 17.75 -17.51 -3.11
CA ASN A 225 17.47 -16.22 -2.48
C ASN A 225 17.80 -15.04 -3.41
N LEU A 226 18.89 -15.13 -4.18
CA LEU A 226 19.24 -14.12 -5.17
C LEU A 226 18.28 -14.05 -6.36
N ARG A 227 17.70 -15.18 -6.80
CA ARG A 227 16.66 -15.18 -7.85
C ARG A 227 15.42 -14.45 -7.36
N VAL A 228 14.96 -14.76 -6.15
CA VAL A 228 13.81 -14.08 -5.52
C VAL A 228 14.09 -12.59 -5.36
N LEU A 229 15.27 -12.23 -4.83
CA LEU A 229 15.63 -10.84 -4.60
C LEU A 229 15.78 -10.04 -5.91
N LYS A 230 16.21 -10.67 -7.00
CA LYS A 230 16.23 -10.06 -8.34
C LYS A 230 14.81 -9.75 -8.85
N LEU A 231 13.86 -10.65 -8.61
CA LEU A 231 12.45 -10.42 -8.95
C LEU A 231 11.89 -9.27 -8.10
N LEU A 232 12.12 -9.30 -6.78
CA LEU A 232 11.67 -8.26 -5.85
C LEU A 232 12.26 -6.89 -6.18
N MET A 233 13.52 -6.82 -6.60
CA MET A 233 14.15 -5.58 -7.05
C MET A 233 13.45 -4.99 -8.27
N LYS A 234 13.10 -5.81 -9.27
CA LYS A 234 12.36 -5.33 -10.45
C LYS A 234 10.96 -4.86 -10.06
N ALA A 235 10.27 -5.64 -9.22
CA ALA A 235 8.95 -5.31 -8.73
C ALA A 235 8.95 -4.00 -7.90
N SER A 236 9.94 -3.80 -7.03
CA SER A 236 10.02 -2.60 -6.19
C SER A 236 10.24 -1.34 -7.01
N ILE A 237 11.08 -1.41 -8.06
CA ILE A 237 11.29 -0.29 -8.99
C ILE A 237 10.00 0.05 -9.74
N ALA A 238 9.34 -0.96 -10.32
CA ALA A 238 8.09 -0.77 -11.06
C ALA A 238 7.01 -0.14 -10.18
N PHE A 239 6.83 -0.66 -8.97
CA PHE A 239 5.83 -0.16 -8.04
C PHE A 239 6.18 1.22 -7.46
N SER A 240 7.46 1.53 -7.28
CA SER A 240 7.88 2.88 -6.88
C SER A 240 7.56 3.91 -7.96
N ILE A 241 7.77 3.57 -9.24
CA ILE A 241 7.36 4.43 -10.36
C ILE A 241 5.83 4.62 -10.36
N TRP A 242 5.09 3.53 -10.13
CA TRP A 242 3.63 3.53 -10.06
C TRP A 242 3.09 4.41 -8.93
N ILE A 243 3.78 4.50 -7.78
CA ILE A 243 3.41 5.42 -6.68
C ILE A 243 3.86 6.87 -6.95
N ILE A 244 5.09 7.05 -7.42
CA ILE A 244 5.69 8.39 -7.55
C ILE A 244 5.00 9.19 -8.65
N CYS A 245 4.68 8.58 -9.79
CA CYS A 245 4.10 9.29 -10.94
C CYS A 245 2.78 10.02 -10.56
N PRO A 246 1.79 9.37 -9.92
CA PRO A 246 0.58 10.05 -9.45
C PRO A 246 0.84 11.07 -8.34
N CYS A 247 1.77 10.79 -7.42
CA CYS A 247 2.11 11.74 -6.35
C CYS A 247 2.72 13.05 -6.90
N VAL A 248 3.56 12.95 -7.94
CA VAL A 248 4.17 14.09 -8.62
C VAL A 248 3.13 14.90 -9.39
N ILE A 249 2.11 14.25 -9.95
CA ILE A 249 1.00 14.94 -10.61
C ILE A 249 0.11 15.64 -9.58
N LEU A 250 -0.19 14.99 -8.45
CA LEU A 250 -1.06 15.53 -7.41
C LEU A 250 -0.46 16.69 -6.62
N LEU A 251 0.84 16.68 -6.36
CA LEU A 251 1.45 17.67 -5.48
C LEU A 251 1.30 19.12 -6.01
N PRO A 252 1.60 19.42 -7.29
CA PRO A 252 1.31 20.72 -7.88
C PRO A 252 -0.19 21.03 -7.90
N VAL A 253 -1.05 20.04 -8.16
CA VAL A 253 -2.49 20.25 -8.16
C VAL A 253 -2.94 20.72 -6.79
N TYR A 254 -2.52 20.07 -5.71
CA TYR A 254 -2.87 20.50 -4.36
C TYR A 254 -2.30 21.88 -3.99
N LEU A 255 -1.09 22.21 -4.46
CA LEU A 255 -0.43 23.48 -4.15
C LEU A 255 -0.98 24.67 -4.95
N TYR A 256 -1.41 24.45 -6.20
CA TYR A 256 -1.85 25.50 -7.12
C TYR A 256 -3.36 25.54 -7.34
N PHE A 257 -4.02 24.39 -7.46
CA PHE A 257 -5.47 24.28 -7.55
C PHE A 257 -6.02 23.97 -6.16
N LEU A 258 -6.56 24.99 -5.48
CA LEU A 258 -7.19 24.78 -4.18
C LEU A 258 -8.19 23.59 -4.27
N PRO A 259 -8.27 22.73 -3.23
CA PRO A 259 -9.13 21.54 -3.21
C PRO A 259 -10.63 21.85 -3.39
N SER A 260 -11.01 23.11 -3.30
CA SER A 260 -12.37 23.63 -3.54
C SER A 260 -12.70 23.86 -5.03
N THR A 261 -11.71 23.85 -5.94
CA THR A 261 -11.97 24.05 -7.37
C THR A 261 -12.45 22.76 -8.04
N LEU A 262 -13.39 22.87 -8.99
CA LEU A 262 -13.91 21.72 -9.76
C LEU A 262 -12.77 20.91 -10.41
N SER A 263 -11.80 21.60 -11.02
CA SER A 263 -10.63 20.97 -11.64
C SER A 263 -9.79 20.19 -10.63
N GLY A 264 -9.58 20.74 -9.42
CA GLY A 264 -8.88 20.06 -8.34
C GLY A 264 -9.61 18.78 -7.90
N GLN A 265 -10.93 18.85 -7.72
CA GLN A 265 -11.74 17.68 -7.33
C GLN A 265 -11.75 16.57 -8.37
N ILE A 266 -11.81 16.91 -9.67
CA ILE A 266 -11.71 15.95 -10.77
C ILE A 266 -10.34 15.26 -10.77
N LEU A 267 -9.26 16.01 -10.55
CA LEU A 267 -7.90 15.46 -10.48
C LEU A 267 -7.72 14.54 -9.27
N PHE A 268 -8.27 14.89 -8.11
CA PHE A 268 -8.28 14.01 -6.94
C PHE A 268 -9.11 12.74 -7.17
N ALA A 269 -10.28 12.84 -7.80
CA ALA A 269 -11.08 11.67 -8.15
C ALA A 269 -10.35 10.77 -9.16
N SER A 270 -9.64 11.36 -10.11
CA SER A 270 -8.81 10.63 -11.08
C SER A 270 -7.62 9.91 -10.40
N PHE A 271 -7.01 10.53 -9.39
CA PHE A 271 -5.99 9.88 -8.58
C PHE A 271 -6.55 8.71 -7.76
N GLU A 272 -7.69 8.90 -7.11
CA GLU A 272 -8.34 7.83 -6.35
C GLU A 272 -8.69 6.65 -7.27
N LEU A 273 -9.17 6.92 -8.49
CA LEU A 273 -9.39 5.90 -9.51
C LEU A 273 -8.09 5.20 -9.92
N PHE A 274 -7.00 5.94 -10.10
CA PHE A 274 -5.69 5.38 -10.42
C PHE A 274 -5.17 4.46 -9.30
N VAL A 275 -5.36 4.84 -8.04
CA VAL A 275 -4.98 4.00 -6.89
C VAL A 275 -5.86 2.74 -6.77
N SER A 276 -7.09 2.79 -7.28
CA SER A 276 -8.02 1.66 -7.32
C SER A 276 -7.75 0.67 -8.47
N LEU A 277 -7.01 1.08 -9.51
CA LEU A 277 -6.53 0.23 -10.62
C LEU A 277 -5.35 -0.66 -10.20
#